data_AF-A0A2A3MVZ8-F1
#
_entry.id   AF-A0A2A3MVZ8-F1
#
_cell.length_a   1.000
_cell.length_b   1.000
_cell.length_c   1.000
_cell.angle_alpha   90.00
_cell.angle_beta   90.00
_cell.angle_gamma   90.00
#
_symmetry.space_group_name_H-M   'P 1'
#
loop_
_entity.id
_entity.type
_entity.pdbx_description
1 polymer ?
#
loop_
_entity_poly.entity_id
_entity_poly.type
_entity_poly.pdbx_seq_one_letter_code
_entity_poly.pdbx_strand_id
1 'polypeptide(L)'
;MASSTVDRLVADEISELETIVPVRAAAIAGLTELAEAYKSIGSENIEAMSRSVRALSAIKSPSDFFGLQQKLMTEGTASAVRNGVKLAGLTTSLFTSMMSPVQARTLSILGAVPR
;
A
#
# COMPACT_ATOMS: atom_id res chain seq x y z
N MET A 1 0.91 7.37 49.15
CA MET A 1 -0.06 7.80 48.13
C MET A 1 0.58 8.45 46.90
N ALA A 2 1.78 9.04 46.96
CA ALA A 2 2.45 9.61 45.78
C ALA A 2 3.02 8.54 44.79
N SER A 3 3.51 7.41 45.30
CA SER A 3 4.10 6.33 44.48
C SER A 3 3.13 5.77 43.43
N SER A 4 1.89 5.48 43.82
CA SER A 4 0.87 4.90 42.93
C SER A 4 0.45 5.81 41.78
N THR A 5 0.58 7.13 41.94
CA THR A 5 0.26 8.09 40.87
C THR A 5 1.38 8.15 39.83
N VAL A 6 2.64 8.08 40.28
CA VAL A 6 3.81 8.04 39.41
C VAL A 6 3.85 6.71 38.65
N ASP A 7 3.61 5.58 39.32
CA ASP A 7 3.56 4.25 38.69
C ASP A 7 2.48 4.17 37.61
N ARG A 8 1.33 4.81 37.84
CA ARG A 8 0.24 4.88 36.86
C ARG A 8 0.58 5.78 35.66
N LEU A 9 1.26 6.91 35.90
CA LEU A 9 1.70 7.81 34.84
C LEU A 9 2.72 7.12 33.92
N VAL A 10 3.68 6.41 34.52
CA VAL A 10 4.69 5.62 33.80
C VAL A 10 4.03 4.48 33.02
N ALA A 11 3.05 3.79 33.60
CA ALA A 11 2.30 2.75 32.89
C ALA A 11 1.48 3.30 31.71
N ASP A 12 0.83 4.46 31.87
CA ASP A 12 0.09 5.13 30.79
C ASP A 12 1.04 5.58 29.65
N GLU A 13 2.23 6.08 29.97
CA GLU A 13 3.22 6.53 28.99
C GLU A 13 3.89 5.35 28.24
N ILE A 14 4.25 4.27 28.95
CA ILE A 14 4.70 3.01 28.33
C ILE A 14 3.59 2.45 27.42
N SER A 15 2.35 2.51 27.90
CA SER A 15 1.19 2.11 27.13
C SER A 15 1.07 2.96 25.86
N GLU A 16 1.17 4.27 25.91
CA GLU A 16 1.12 5.11 24.71
C GLU A 16 2.26 4.78 23.71
N LEU A 17 3.47 4.49 24.18
CA LEU A 17 4.60 4.14 23.33
C LEU A 17 4.44 2.80 22.61
N GLU A 18 3.91 1.78 23.30
CA GLU A 18 3.64 0.45 22.75
C GLU A 18 2.62 0.45 21.60
N THR A 19 1.77 1.47 21.48
CA THR A 19 0.85 1.63 20.34
C THR A 19 1.40 2.56 19.28
N ILE A 20 1.93 3.71 19.68
CA ILE A 20 2.36 4.73 18.72
C ILE A 20 3.59 4.29 17.92
N VAL A 21 4.56 3.62 18.56
CA VAL A 21 5.80 3.22 17.88
C VAL A 21 5.52 2.17 16.79
N PRO A 22 4.78 1.07 17.04
CA PRO A 22 4.45 0.10 16.00
C PRO A 22 3.55 0.68 14.90
N VAL A 23 2.60 1.55 15.23
CA VAL A 23 1.73 2.21 14.24
C VAL A 23 2.56 3.10 13.31
N ARG A 24 3.51 3.87 13.86
CA ARG A 24 4.41 4.71 13.05
C ARG A 24 5.32 3.88 12.15
N ALA A 25 5.88 2.79 12.67
CA ALA A 25 6.71 1.88 11.87
C ALA A 25 5.92 1.23 10.72
N ALA A 26 4.71 0.75 11.01
CA ALA A 26 3.79 0.19 10.01
C ALA A 26 3.39 1.23 8.95
N ALA A 27 3.13 2.47 9.36
CA ALA A 27 2.79 3.56 8.45
C ALA A 27 3.96 3.90 7.51
N ILE A 28 5.18 4.01 8.04
CA ILE A 28 6.37 4.27 7.22
C ILE A 28 6.61 3.14 6.22
N ALA A 29 6.55 1.88 6.66
CA ALA A 29 6.74 0.73 5.79
C ALA A 29 5.70 0.70 4.67
N GLY A 30 4.40 0.82 4.99
CA GLY A 30 3.34 0.80 3.99
C GLY A 30 3.37 2.00 3.03
N LEU A 31 3.79 3.18 3.50
CA LEU A 31 4.00 4.34 2.61
C LEU A 31 5.19 4.13 1.67
N THR A 32 6.27 3.52 2.13
CA THR A 32 7.40 3.14 1.28
C THR A 32 6.98 2.14 0.20
N GLU A 33 6.24 1.10 0.57
CA GLU A 33 5.73 0.10 -0.40
C GLU A 33 4.78 0.73 -1.43
N LEU A 34 3.91 1.64 -1.01
CA LEU A 34 3.06 2.40 -1.92
C LEU A 34 3.88 3.27 -2.87
N ALA A 35 4.88 3.99 -2.36
CA ALA A 35 5.76 4.84 -3.16
C ALA A 35 6.56 4.01 -4.20
N GLU A 36 7.08 2.85 -3.81
CA GLU A 36 7.74 1.91 -4.72
C GLU A 36 6.80 1.37 -5.78
N ALA A 37 5.55 1.05 -5.41
CA ALA A 37 4.54 0.62 -6.36
C ALA A 37 4.23 1.71 -7.40
N TYR A 38 4.09 2.97 -6.99
CA TYR A 38 3.91 4.09 -7.93
C TYR A 38 5.13 4.28 -8.84
N LYS A 39 6.35 4.14 -8.31
CA LYS A 39 7.57 4.20 -9.11
C LYS A 39 7.63 3.09 -10.16
N SER A 40 7.30 1.85 -9.77
CA SER A 40 7.20 0.69 -10.69
C SER A 40 6.22 0.95 -11.82
N ILE A 41 5.02 1.43 -11.50
CA ILE A 41 3.98 1.76 -12.48
C ILE A 41 4.48 2.82 -13.47
N GLY A 42 5.17 3.86 -12.98
CA GLY A 42 5.78 4.89 -13.82
C GLY A 42 6.82 4.31 -14.79
N SER A 43 7.73 3.46 -14.30
CA SER A 43 8.73 2.78 -15.12
C SER A 43 8.10 1.88 -16.19
N GLU A 44 7.11 1.07 -15.81
CA GLU A 44 6.37 0.20 -16.74
C GLU A 44 5.66 0.99 -17.84
N ASN A 45 5.09 2.15 -17.51
CA ASN A 45 4.45 3.04 -18.49
C ASN A 45 5.45 3.64 -19.47
N ILE A 46 6.64 4.03 -19.01
CA ILE A 46 7.72 4.54 -19.88
C ILE A 46 8.17 3.44 -20.86
N GLU A 47 8.36 2.21 -20.38
CA GLU A 47 8.71 1.08 -21.23
C GLU A 47 7.61 0.76 -22.24
N ALA A 48 6.35 0.74 -21.79
CA ALA A 48 5.21 0.54 -22.68
C ALA A 48 5.14 1.61 -23.76
N MET A 49 5.32 2.89 -23.41
CA MET A 49 5.38 3.99 -24.36
C MET A 49 6.52 3.81 -25.38
N SER A 50 7.72 3.43 -24.92
CA SER A 50 8.86 3.16 -25.82
C SER A 50 8.55 2.03 -26.81
N ARG A 51 7.92 0.94 -26.33
CA ARG A 51 7.44 -0.16 -27.20
C ARG A 51 6.40 0.33 -28.20
N SER A 52 5.45 1.15 -27.79
CA SER A 52 4.41 1.72 -28.66
C SER A 52 5.00 2.61 -29.75
N VAL A 53 5.98 3.46 -29.41
CA VAL A 53 6.68 4.32 -30.39
C VAL A 53 7.43 3.46 -31.41
N ARG A 54 8.14 2.42 -30.96
CA ARG A 54 8.80 1.47 -31.88
C ARG A 54 7.78 0.74 -32.77
N ALA A 55 6.67 0.31 -32.21
CA ALA A 55 5.61 -0.37 -32.96
C ALA A 55 4.96 0.55 -34.00
N LEU A 56 4.70 1.82 -33.64
CA LEU A 56 4.22 2.86 -34.56
C LEU A 56 5.19 3.06 -35.72
N SER A 57 6.50 3.13 -35.45
CA SER A 57 7.52 3.30 -36.50
C SER A 57 7.63 2.13 -37.48
N ALA A 58 7.10 0.96 -37.11
CA ALA A 58 7.14 -0.26 -37.92
C ALA A 58 5.86 -0.50 -38.75
N ILE A 59 4.86 0.38 -38.66
CA ILE A 59 3.59 0.26 -39.38
C ILE A 59 3.81 0.43 -40.88
N LYS A 60 3.30 -0.51 -41.67
CA LYS A 60 3.39 -0.49 -43.14
C LYS A 60 2.03 -0.36 -43.81
N SER A 61 0.95 -0.59 -43.07
CA SER A 61 -0.41 -0.56 -43.59
C SER A 61 -1.42 -0.03 -42.57
N PRO A 62 -2.58 0.49 -43.02
CA PRO A 62 -3.67 0.88 -42.12
C PRO A 62 -4.16 -0.28 -41.22
N SER A 63 -4.15 -1.52 -41.70
CA SER A 63 -4.50 -2.69 -40.89
C SER A 63 -3.53 -2.92 -39.74
N ASP A 64 -2.22 -2.69 -39.94
CA ASP A 64 -1.22 -2.80 -38.87
C ASP A 64 -1.47 -1.73 -37.79
N PHE A 65 -1.92 -0.54 -38.20
CA PHE A 65 -2.29 0.52 -37.27
C PHE A 65 -3.52 0.13 -36.42
N PHE A 66 -4.59 -0.42 -37.01
CA PHE A 66 -5.75 -0.88 -36.25
C PHE A 66 -5.39 -2.02 -35.28
N GLY A 67 -4.56 -2.97 -35.73
CA GLY A 67 -4.04 -4.03 -34.87
C GLY A 67 -3.23 -3.47 -33.70
N LEU A 68 -2.41 -2.45 -33.94
CA LEU A 68 -1.68 -1.76 -32.88
C LEU A 68 -2.63 -1.05 -31.90
N GLN A 69 -3.63 -0.31 -32.38
CA GLN A 69 -4.60 0.37 -31.51
C GLN A 69 -5.36 -0.62 -30.63
N GLN A 70 -5.83 -1.74 -31.19
CA GLN A 70 -6.50 -2.79 -30.42
C GLN A 70 -5.59 -3.40 -29.37
N LYS A 71 -4.33 -3.66 -29.72
CA LYS A 71 -3.32 -4.18 -28.80
C LYS A 71 -3.06 -3.20 -27.65
N LEU A 72 -2.87 -1.91 -27.95
CA LEU A 72 -2.63 -0.87 -26.95
C LEU A 72 -3.83 -0.69 -26.01
N MET A 73 -5.06 -0.74 -26.53
CA MET A 73 -6.26 -0.71 -25.70
C MET A 73 -6.30 -1.91 -24.74
N THR A 74 -6.06 -3.11 -25.25
CA THR A 74 -6.09 -4.34 -24.45
C THR A 74 -5.01 -4.34 -23.37
N GLU A 75 -3.77 -4.01 -23.74
CA GLU A 75 -2.64 -3.93 -22.82
C GLU A 75 -2.84 -2.80 -21.78
N GLY A 76 -3.38 -1.66 -22.20
CA GLY A 76 -3.70 -0.53 -21.33
C GLY A 76 -4.75 -0.88 -20.28
N THR A 77 -5.85 -1.51 -20.68
CA THR A 77 -6.89 -1.96 -19.75
C THR A 77 -6.35 -3.02 -18.78
N ALA A 78 -5.62 -4.02 -19.28
CA ALA A 78 -5.04 -5.05 -18.42
C ALA A 78 -4.02 -4.48 -17.42
N SER A 79 -3.21 -3.50 -17.84
CA SER A 79 -2.28 -2.79 -16.97
C SER A 79 -3.01 -1.98 -15.89
N ALA A 80 -4.04 -1.22 -16.28
CA ALA A 80 -4.83 -0.42 -15.35
C ALA A 80 -5.51 -1.27 -14.27
N VAL A 81 -6.11 -2.41 -14.65
CA VAL A 81 -6.74 -3.33 -13.70
C VAL A 81 -5.71 -3.90 -12.73
N ARG A 82 -4.58 -4.40 -13.24
CA ARG A 82 -3.51 -4.99 -12.42
C ARG A 82 -2.95 -3.98 -11.43
N ASN A 83 -2.67 -2.77 -11.89
CA ASN A 83 -2.14 -1.69 -11.06
C ASN A 83 -3.16 -1.24 -10.01
N GLY A 84 -4.44 -1.15 -10.39
CA GLY A 84 -5.53 -0.87 -9.45
C GLY A 84 -5.63 -1.91 -8.34
N VAL A 85 -5.61 -3.21 -8.68
CA VAL A 85 -5.61 -4.30 -7.70
C VAL A 85 -4.40 -4.24 -6.78
N LYS A 86 -3.20 -3.99 -7.33
CA LYS A 86 -1.96 -3.87 -6.56
C LYS A 86 -2.04 -2.71 -5.55
N LEU A 87 -2.42 -1.51 -6.00
CA LEU A 87 -2.52 -0.33 -5.14
C LEU A 87 -3.63 -0.47 -4.09
N ALA A 88 -4.77 -1.06 -4.45
CA ALA A 88 -5.83 -1.37 -3.50
C ALA A 88 -5.34 -2.33 -2.40
N GLY A 89 -4.65 -3.41 -2.79
CA GLY A 89 -4.07 -4.36 -1.84
C GLY A 89 -3.08 -3.72 -0.87
N LEU A 90 -2.17 -2.89 -1.37
CA LEU A 90 -1.19 -2.17 -0.54
C LEU A 90 -1.87 -1.17 0.41
N THR A 91 -2.90 -0.47 -0.06
CA THR A 91 -3.67 0.48 0.77
C THR A 91 -4.41 -0.26 1.89
N THR A 92 -5.04 -1.40 1.59
CA THR A 92 -5.67 -2.26 2.60
C THR A 92 -4.65 -2.80 3.59
N SER A 93 -3.47 -3.22 3.13
CA SER A 93 -2.38 -3.71 3.98
C SER A 93 -1.88 -2.64 4.94
N LEU A 94 -1.66 -1.41 4.45
CA LEU A 94 -1.29 -0.26 5.27
C LEU A 94 -2.32 -0.02 6.38
N PHE A 95 -3.61 0.07 6.03
CA PHE A 95 -4.67 0.29 7.01
C PHE A 95 -4.75 -0.83 8.05
N THR A 96 -4.66 -2.08 7.61
CA THR A 96 -4.70 -3.27 8.49
C THR A 96 -3.50 -3.30 9.44
N SER A 97 -2.31 -2.95 8.95
CA SER A 97 -1.09 -2.91 9.74
C SER A 97 -1.11 -1.79 10.78
N MET A 98 -1.70 -0.64 10.45
CA MET A 98 -1.90 0.45 11.40
C MET A 98 -2.96 0.12 12.47
N MET A 99 -3.99 -0.68 12.15
CA MET A 99 -5.07 -1.02 13.07
C MET A 99 -4.78 -2.25 13.95
N SER A 100 -3.83 -3.12 13.55
CA SER A 100 -3.47 -4.33 14.29
C SER A 100 -3.03 -4.08 15.75
N PRO A 101 -2.17 -3.07 16.05
CA PRO A 101 -1.78 -2.77 17.43
C PRO A 101 -2.97 -2.36 18.32
N VAL A 102 -3.97 -1.69 17.75
CA VAL A 102 -5.19 -1.26 18.45
C VAL A 102 -6.11 -2.45 18.75
N GLN A 103 -6.25 -3.37 17.80
CA GLN A 103 -7.01 -4.62 18.01
C GLN A 103 -6.37 -5.50 19.06
N ALA A 104 -5.04 -5.69 19.02
CA ALA A 104 -4.31 -6.49 20.00
C ALA A 104 -4.53 -5.97 21.43
N ARG A 105 -4.55 -4.64 21.61
CA ARG A 105 -4.88 -4.03 22.90
C ARG A 105 -6.30 -4.24 23.36
N THR A 106 -7.27 -4.06 22.46
CA THR A 106 -8.69 -4.24 22.79
C THR A 106 -8.94 -5.68 23.26
N LEU A 107 -8.32 -6.66 22.59
CA LEU A 107 -8.38 -8.07 22.99
C LEU A 107 -7.65 -8.36 24.30
N SER A 108 -6.48 -7.77 24.55
CA SER A 108 -5.78 -7.90 25.84
C SER A 108 -6.58 -7.33 27.01
N ILE A 109 -7.25 -6.18 26.82
CA ILE A 109 -8.09 -5.57 27.85
C ILE A 109 -9.33 -6.42 28.12
N LEU A 110 -10.01 -6.92 27.08
CA LEU A 110 -11.22 -7.76 27.22
C LEU A 110 -10.90 -9.17 27.75
N GLY A 111 -9.73 -9.72 27.45
CA GLY A 111 -9.27 -11.01 27.97
C GLY A 111 -8.74 -10.96 29.41
N ALA A 112 -8.37 -9.77 29.89
CA ALA A 112 -7.89 -9.54 31.26
C ALA A 112 -9.01 -9.19 32.27
N VAL A 113 -10.27 -9.11 31.84
CA VAL A 113 -11.42 -8.95 32.77
C VAL A 113 -11.74 -10.33 33.38
N PRO A 114 -11.49 -10.57 34.68
CA PRO A 114 -11.95 -11.80 35.32
C PRO A 114 -13.48 -11.80 35.33
N ARG A 115 -14.07 -12.92 34.88
CA ARG A 115 -15.51 -13.19 35.05
C ARG A 115 -15.83 -13.50 36.51
#